data_AF-A0A497JHG4-F1
#
_entry.id   AF-A0A497JHG4-F1
#
_cell.length_a   1.000
_cell.length_b   1.000
_cell.length_c   1.000
_cell.angle_alpha   90.00
_cell.angle_beta   90.00
_cell.angle_gamma   90.00
#
_symmetry.space_group_name_H-M   'P 1'
#
loop_
_entity.id
_entity.type
_entity.pdbx_description
1 polymer ?
#
loop_
_entity_poly.entity_id
_entity_poly.type
_entity_poly.pdbx_seq_one_letter_code
_entity_poly.pdbx_strand_id
1 'polypeptide(L)'
;MLALEYLPYKPRPFQDELIDRIFTSEVMLCDVPTGVGKSVASLCGFLGDRLSNEKVVVLTRTKSQARIFLKETAGISKKIKKPLLALHLKSKQEFCPLYSSEITYEEFAQLCKLNKECEHRKKFLEFRSNIELLADRISLSREYENFDLFNYGCPYLILQELLPYADVVIASYNYLLHPFMRDTFLLRLGKSLEELLVIVDEAHNLSNLDLVSRSLSRKTVKLACKELNQRLSFSSVFEGEDERLNLLDFVSLDEILSLYERGVEILKRKKISFTFRTASFLLNVYKLRRDENWIFFRQEKRLFLKPVFPFKLIEPLKQCRKLLFMSGTLSPIEGYKILFGLEKAETYEMPSIFPIVNRLYIGIKEGLNTKLEQRNERLWEEYAKIIEEIYKATPQTTLVFFPSYEILSLVAEHLPYSIKEPRENRELPMFIKNVKNKDKKLVLAVCGGKLSEGVEFVVNGKSIIKTIIIAGFPFPMPNFEMELRKELYDEAFGYGKGFFLLWVLPMINKVQQAIGRAIRSERDKAGIVFLDDRIEYFKYFPDEIRHNLELCDIDEIPKEVRRFHAR
;
A
#
# COMPACT_ATOMS: atom_id res chain seq x y z
N MET A 1 14.18 -20.07 -20.98
CA MET A 1 15.25 -19.18 -21.50
C MET A 1 14.80 -18.05 -22.42
N LEU A 2 13.61 -18.07 -23.05
CA LEU A 2 13.12 -16.99 -23.94
C LEU A 2 12.90 -15.63 -23.23
N ALA A 3 12.40 -15.62 -22.00
CA ALA A 3 12.14 -14.37 -21.27
C ALA A 3 13.40 -13.56 -20.90
N LEU A 4 14.56 -14.21 -20.77
CA LEU A 4 15.82 -13.51 -20.46
C LEU A 4 16.31 -12.63 -21.62
N GLU A 5 15.88 -12.90 -22.85
CA GLU A 5 16.23 -12.09 -24.02
C GLU A 5 15.68 -10.66 -23.93
N TYR A 6 14.59 -10.48 -23.18
CA TYR A 6 13.95 -9.19 -22.92
C TYR A 6 14.74 -8.36 -21.90
N LEU A 7 15.60 -8.98 -21.08
CA LEU A 7 16.33 -8.30 -20.02
C LEU A 7 17.38 -7.34 -20.63
N PRO A 8 17.31 -6.02 -20.36
CA PRO A 8 18.17 -5.05 -21.02
C PRO A 8 19.60 -5.01 -20.44
N TYR A 9 19.87 -5.72 -19.33
CA TYR A 9 21.16 -5.73 -18.63
C TYR A 9 21.49 -7.12 -18.06
N LYS A 10 22.68 -7.29 -17.47
CA LYS A 10 23.09 -8.57 -16.86
C LYS A 10 22.27 -8.86 -15.59
N PRO A 11 21.71 -10.06 -15.43
CA PRO A 11 20.85 -10.38 -14.28
C PRO A 11 21.58 -10.18 -12.96
N ARG A 12 20.85 -9.62 -11.99
CA ARG A 12 21.26 -9.55 -10.58
C ARG A 12 21.08 -10.94 -9.94
N PRO A 13 21.68 -11.20 -8.75
CA PRO A 13 21.48 -12.46 -8.04
C PRO A 13 19.99 -12.83 -7.92
N PHE A 14 19.66 -14.07 -8.27
CA PHE A 14 18.31 -14.66 -8.28
C PHE A 14 17.28 -13.99 -9.22
N GLN A 15 17.67 -12.98 -10.01
CA GLN A 15 16.75 -12.28 -10.91
C GLN A 15 16.38 -13.15 -12.11
N ASP A 16 17.30 -13.98 -12.58
CA ASP A 16 17.09 -14.97 -13.63
C ASP A 16 16.11 -16.07 -13.21
N GLU A 17 16.29 -16.63 -12.00
CA GLU A 17 15.32 -17.56 -11.40
C GLU A 17 13.94 -16.91 -11.27
N LEU A 18 13.88 -15.67 -10.77
CA LEU A 18 12.62 -14.93 -10.66
C LEU A 18 11.92 -14.76 -12.01
N ILE A 19 12.67 -14.42 -13.07
CA ILE A 19 12.12 -14.27 -14.43
C ILE A 19 11.57 -15.62 -14.93
N ASP A 20 12.30 -16.71 -14.74
CA ASP A 20 11.90 -18.03 -15.22
C ASP A 20 10.66 -18.56 -14.50
N ARG A 21 10.58 -18.38 -13.17
CA ARG A 21 9.37 -18.70 -12.39
C ARG A 21 8.19 -17.84 -12.83
N ILE A 22 8.37 -16.52 -12.95
CA ILE A 22 7.31 -15.64 -13.43
C ILE A 22 6.85 -16.05 -14.83
N PHE A 23 7.76 -16.43 -15.72
CA PHE A 23 7.43 -16.85 -17.08
C PHE A 23 6.60 -18.15 -17.09
N THR A 24 6.90 -19.10 -16.21
CA THR A 24 6.26 -20.43 -16.20
C THR A 24 4.96 -20.51 -15.39
N SER A 25 4.81 -19.72 -14.34
CA SER A 25 3.61 -19.75 -13.49
C SER A 25 2.43 -19.00 -14.11
N GLU A 26 1.20 -19.52 -13.95
CA GLU A 26 -0.03 -18.82 -14.36
C GLU A 26 -0.49 -17.83 -13.29
N VAL A 27 -0.52 -18.25 -12.03
CA VAL A 27 -0.91 -17.42 -10.88
C VAL A 27 0.14 -17.55 -9.79
N MET A 28 0.82 -16.46 -9.43
CA MET A 28 1.90 -16.48 -8.46
C MET A 28 1.86 -15.31 -7.47
N LEU A 29 2.21 -15.60 -6.21
CA LEU A 29 2.58 -14.61 -5.20
C LEU A 29 4.10 -14.63 -5.00
N CYS A 30 4.72 -13.46 -5.05
CA CYS A 30 6.16 -13.28 -4.95
C CYS A 30 6.52 -12.33 -3.81
N ASP A 31 7.19 -12.85 -2.78
CA ASP A 31 7.87 -12.02 -1.79
C ASP A 31 9.33 -11.80 -2.22
N VAL A 32 9.60 -10.61 -2.74
CA VAL A 32 10.85 -10.23 -3.38
C VAL A 32 11.29 -8.88 -2.82
N PRO A 33 12.50 -8.74 -2.26
CA PRO A 33 12.95 -7.50 -1.64
C PRO A 33 13.15 -6.36 -2.65
N THR A 34 13.09 -5.11 -2.21
CA THR A 34 13.36 -3.95 -3.08
C THR A 34 14.80 -3.96 -3.58
N GLY A 35 15.02 -3.47 -4.80
CA GLY A 35 16.38 -3.31 -5.34
C GLY A 35 16.92 -4.49 -6.14
N VAL A 36 16.20 -5.61 -6.24
CA VAL A 36 16.61 -6.77 -7.08
C VAL A 36 16.09 -6.68 -8.53
N GLY A 37 15.29 -5.65 -8.84
CA GLY A 37 14.74 -5.43 -10.18
C GLY A 37 13.40 -6.11 -10.44
N LYS A 38 12.50 -6.16 -9.44
CA LYS A 38 11.16 -6.79 -9.54
C LYS A 38 10.39 -6.34 -10.78
N SER A 39 10.34 -5.03 -11.05
CA SER A 39 9.55 -4.44 -12.13
C SER A 39 10.01 -4.89 -13.52
N VAL A 40 11.33 -4.95 -13.76
CA VAL A 40 11.84 -5.43 -15.05
C VAL A 40 11.72 -6.95 -15.16
N ALA A 41 11.91 -7.67 -14.05
CA ALA A 41 11.79 -9.13 -14.03
C ALA A 41 10.37 -9.57 -14.38
N SER A 42 9.35 -8.92 -13.80
CA SER A 42 7.95 -9.19 -14.15
C SER A 42 7.61 -8.82 -15.58
N LEU A 43 8.05 -7.65 -16.06
CA LEU A 43 7.84 -7.26 -17.45
C LEU A 43 8.51 -8.24 -18.43
N CYS A 44 9.72 -8.73 -18.14
CA CYS A 44 10.40 -9.71 -19.00
C CYS A 44 9.65 -11.04 -19.06
N GLY A 45 9.23 -11.58 -17.90
CA GLY A 45 8.44 -12.80 -17.85
C GLY A 45 7.11 -12.67 -18.58
N PHE A 46 6.40 -11.55 -18.38
CA PHE A 46 5.08 -11.33 -18.98
C PHE A 46 5.17 -11.02 -20.47
N LEU A 47 6.08 -10.14 -20.92
CA LEU A 47 6.24 -9.81 -22.34
C LEU A 47 6.87 -10.94 -23.16
N GLY A 48 7.64 -11.82 -22.50
CA GLY A 48 8.17 -13.03 -23.10
C GLY A 48 7.10 -14.12 -23.33
N ASP A 49 6.10 -14.20 -22.46
CA ASP A 49 4.99 -15.16 -22.52
C ASP A 49 3.82 -14.67 -23.39
N ARG A 50 3.68 -13.35 -23.52
CA ARG A 50 2.56 -12.68 -24.18
C ARG A 50 2.33 -13.11 -25.63
N LEU A 51 1.09 -13.49 -25.94
CA LEU A 51 0.58 -13.70 -27.30
C LEU A 51 0.20 -12.37 -27.98
N SER A 52 0.11 -12.36 -29.31
CA SER A 52 -0.12 -11.13 -30.09
C SER A 52 -1.42 -10.40 -29.76
N ASN A 53 -2.45 -11.11 -29.30
CA ASN A 53 -3.75 -10.54 -28.93
C ASN A 53 -3.84 -10.13 -27.45
N GLU A 54 -2.83 -10.39 -26.64
CA GLU A 54 -2.87 -10.15 -25.19
C GLU A 54 -2.23 -8.81 -24.80
N LYS A 55 -2.62 -8.30 -23.63
CA LYS A 55 -2.09 -7.04 -23.08
C LYS A 55 -1.57 -7.23 -21.66
N VAL A 56 -0.43 -6.58 -21.38
CA VAL A 56 0.11 -6.55 -20.02
C VAL A 56 -0.50 -5.36 -19.28
N VAL A 57 -1.12 -5.61 -18.12
CA VAL A 57 -1.65 -4.56 -17.25
C VAL A 57 -0.90 -4.59 -15.94
N VAL A 58 -0.22 -3.49 -15.62
CA VAL A 58 0.50 -3.31 -14.35
C VAL A 58 -0.33 -2.41 -13.44
N LEU A 59 -0.72 -2.94 -12.29
CA LEU A 59 -1.38 -2.18 -11.24
C LEU A 59 -0.37 -1.74 -10.19
N THR A 60 -0.29 -0.43 -9.95
CA THR A 60 0.65 0.19 -9.02
C THR A 60 -0.08 1.06 -7.99
N ARG A 61 0.53 1.24 -6.82
CA ARG A 61 -0.02 2.14 -5.78
C ARG A 61 0.31 3.61 -6.06
N THR A 62 1.51 3.87 -6.57
CA THR A 62 2.07 5.23 -6.63
C THR A 62 2.53 5.62 -8.03
N LYS A 63 2.56 6.93 -8.29
CA LYS A 63 3.05 7.47 -9.56
C LYS A 63 4.54 7.18 -9.76
N SER A 64 5.34 7.13 -8.70
CA SER A 64 6.77 6.81 -8.79
C SER A 64 7.00 5.39 -9.27
N GLN A 65 6.24 4.41 -8.77
CA GLN A 65 6.26 3.03 -9.28
C GLN A 65 5.86 2.97 -10.74
N ALA A 66 4.77 3.66 -11.12
CA ALA A 66 4.33 3.67 -12.51
C ALA A 66 5.42 4.17 -13.47
N ARG A 67 6.20 5.19 -13.06
CA ARG A 67 7.36 5.69 -13.83
C ARG A 67 8.45 4.65 -14.01
N ILE A 68 8.69 3.80 -13.01
CA ILE A 68 9.67 2.72 -13.11
C ILE A 68 9.25 1.75 -14.21
N PHE A 69 7.99 1.28 -14.20
CA PHE A 69 7.48 0.37 -15.24
C PHE A 69 7.52 0.98 -16.65
N LEU A 70 7.22 2.28 -16.79
CA LEU A 70 7.38 2.99 -18.08
C LEU A 70 8.83 2.96 -18.58
N LYS A 71 9.80 3.28 -17.70
CA LYS A 71 11.23 3.28 -18.05
C LYS A 71 11.74 1.89 -18.39
N GLU A 72 11.37 0.88 -17.60
CA GLU A 72 11.77 -0.50 -17.85
C GLU A 72 11.16 -1.02 -19.17
N THR A 73 9.89 -0.70 -19.46
CA THR A 73 9.27 -1.05 -20.76
C THR A 73 10.00 -0.41 -21.94
N ALA A 74 10.40 0.85 -21.82
CA ALA A 74 11.21 1.52 -22.85
C ALA A 74 12.60 0.86 -23.01
N GLY A 75 13.23 0.44 -21.90
CA GLY A 75 14.47 -0.33 -21.92
C GLY A 75 14.34 -1.67 -22.63
N ILE A 76 13.28 -2.42 -22.33
CA ILE A 76 12.94 -3.68 -23.00
C ILE A 76 12.68 -3.45 -24.49
N SER A 77 11.87 -2.43 -24.85
CA SER A 77 11.60 -2.07 -26.25
C SER A 77 12.88 -1.78 -27.05
N LYS A 78 13.86 -1.10 -26.45
CA LYS A 78 15.19 -0.87 -27.04
C LYS A 78 15.95 -2.19 -27.22
N LYS A 79 15.96 -3.04 -26.19
CA LYS A 79 16.66 -4.33 -26.18
C LYS A 79 16.17 -5.28 -27.27
N ILE A 80 14.86 -5.45 -27.40
CA ILE A 80 14.26 -6.37 -28.38
C ILE A 80 14.09 -5.75 -29.78
N LYS A 81 14.44 -4.47 -29.94
CA LYS A 81 14.30 -3.70 -31.19
C LYS A 81 12.88 -3.66 -31.76
N LYS A 82 11.85 -3.78 -30.92
CA LYS A 82 10.43 -3.64 -31.29
C LYS A 82 9.81 -2.46 -30.55
N PRO A 83 9.06 -1.56 -31.22
CA PRO A 83 8.33 -0.49 -30.54
C PRO A 83 7.28 -1.11 -29.62
N LEU A 84 7.25 -0.69 -28.36
CA LEU A 84 6.20 -1.08 -27.41
C LEU A 84 5.51 0.20 -26.95
N LEU A 85 4.18 0.23 -27.03
CA LEU A 85 3.39 1.34 -26.50
C LEU A 85 3.04 1.08 -25.03
N ALA A 86 3.72 1.82 -24.14
CA ALA A 86 3.45 1.81 -22.72
C ALA A 86 2.64 3.07 -22.31
N LEU A 87 1.48 2.88 -21.69
CA LEU A 87 0.60 3.97 -21.27
C LEU A 87 0.43 3.98 -19.75
N HIS A 88 0.57 5.14 -19.12
CA HIS A 88 0.26 5.33 -17.71
C HIS A 88 -1.04 6.11 -17.52
N LEU A 89 -2.06 5.42 -17.01
CA LEU A 89 -3.37 5.98 -16.69
C LEU A 89 -3.32 6.86 -15.45
N LYS A 90 -3.80 8.10 -15.60
CA LYS A 90 -4.02 9.04 -14.50
C LYS A 90 -5.50 9.42 -14.44
N SER A 91 -5.93 9.93 -13.29
CA SER A 91 -7.31 10.38 -13.15
C SER A 91 -7.59 11.59 -14.04
N LYS A 92 -8.86 11.77 -14.40
CA LYS A 92 -9.28 12.92 -15.20
C LYS A 92 -9.01 14.25 -14.50
N GLN A 93 -9.07 14.28 -13.16
CA GLN A 93 -8.77 15.48 -12.36
C GLN A 93 -7.29 15.85 -12.42
N GLU A 94 -6.38 14.86 -12.44
CA GLU A 94 -4.94 15.12 -12.55
C GLU A 94 -4.52 15.71 -13.89
N PHE A 95 -5.22 15.37 -14.98
CA PHE A 95 -4.96 15.93 -16.30
C PHE A 95 -5.67 17.25 -16.55
N CYS A 96 -6.70 17.59 -15.79
CA CYS A 96 -7.58 18.70 -16.15
C CYS A 96 -7.04 20.05 -15.65
N PRO A 97 -6.74 21.02 -16.53
CA PRO A 97 -6.25 22.33 -16.09
C PRO A 97 -7.37 23.26 -15.61
N LEU A 98 -8.64 22.93 -15.88
CA LEU A 98 -9.79 23.84 -15.70
C LEU A 98 -10.33 23.94 -14.27
N TYR A 99 -10.02 22.98 -13.39
CA TYR A 99 -10.63 22.90 -12.08
C TYR A 99 -9.57 22.76 -10.99
N SER A 100 -9.79 23.46 -9.87
CA SER A 100 -8.89 23.46 -8.71
C SER A 100 -8.74 22.08 -8.07
N SER A 101 -7.64 21.89 -7.34
CA SER A 101 -7.38 20.73 -6.49
C SER A 101 -8.23 20.71 -5.20
N GLU A 102 -8.93 21.80 -4.88
CA GLU A 102 -9.75 21.93 -3.65
C GLU A 102 -11.11 21.19 -3.71
N ILE A 103 -11.51 20.71 -4.89
CA ILE A 103 -12.77 19.97 -5.08
C ILE A 103 -12.53 18.45 -5.01
N THR A 104 -13.53 17.71 -4.54
CA THR A 104 -13.49 16.24 -4.54
C THR A 104 -13.54 15.69 -5.97
N TYR A 105 -13.06 14.45 -6.16
CA TYR A 105 -13.10 13.80 -7.47
C TYR A 105 -14.54 13.66 -8.00
N GLU A 106 -15.52 13.37 -7.14
CA GLU A 106 -16.93 13.28 -7.54
C GLU A 106 -17.48 14.62 -8.02
N GLU A 107 -17.18 15.71 -7.31
CA GLU A 107 -17.56 17.07 -7.72
C GLU A 107 -16.91 17.42 -9.06
N PHE A 108 -15.62 17.14 -9.21
CA PHE A 108 -14.88 17.32 -10.44
C PHE A 108 -15.51 16.54 -11.60
N ALA A 109 -15.78 15.24 -11.39
CA ALA A 109 -16.34 14.36 -12.42
C ALA A 109 -17.70 14.87 -12.89
N GLN A 110 -18.53 15.33 -11.96
CA GLN A 110 -19.83 15.90 -12.25
C GLN A 110 -19.72 17.25 -12.98
N LEU A 111 -18.86 18.17 -12.54
CA LEU A 111 -18.60 19.43 -13.24
C LEU A 111 -18.09 19.21 -14.66
N CYS A 112 -17.15 18.29 -14.82
CA CYS A 112 -16.60 17.98 -16.13
C CYS A 112 -17.63 17.30 -17.05
N LYS A 113 -18.55 16.49 -16.49
CA LYS A 113 -19.69 15.95 -17.24
C LYS A 113 -20.60 17.07 -17.75
N LEU A 114 -20.86 18.08 -16.92
CA LEU A 114 -21.75 19.20 -17.23
C LEU A 114 -21.13 20.23 -18.19
N ASN A 115 -19.81 20.35 -18.23
CA ASN A 115 -19.12 21.28 -19.11
C ASN A 115 -19.06 20.77 -20.56
N LYS A 116 -20.09 21.09 -21.34
CA LYS A 116 -20.18 20.74 -22.77
C LYS A 116 -19.28 21.60 -23.67
N GLU A 117 -18.90 22.79 -23.21
CA GLU A 117 -18.11 23.76 -23.98
C GLU A 117 -16.59 23.64 -23.80
N CYS A 118 -16.11 22.56 -23.16
CA CYS A 118 -14.69 22.34 -22.92
C CYS A 118 -13.87 22.28 -24.23
N GLU A 119 -13.02 23.28 -24.46
CA GLU A 119 -12.17 23.39 -25.67
C GLU A 119 -11.29 22.16 -25.89
N HIS A 120 -10.65 21.64 -24.83
CA HIS A 120 -9.85 20.42 -24.94
C HIS A 120 -10.66 19.20 -25.41
N ARG A 121 -11.94 19.11 -25.03
CA ARG A 121 -12.83 18.04 -25.52
C ARG A 121 -13.15 18.24 -26.99
N LYS A 122 -13.47 19.47 -27.42
CA LYS A 122 -13.75 19.78 -28.82
C LYS A 122 -12.55 19.47 -29.71
N LYS A 123 -11.36 19.95 -29.32
CA LYS A 123 -10.08 19.66 -30.00
C LYS A 123 -9.79 18.16 -30.11
N PHE A 124 -10.07 17.39 -29.05
CA PHE A 124 -9.93 15.93 -29.10
C PHE A 124 -10.90 15.29 -30.10
N LEU A 125 -12.16 15.74 -30.16
CA LEU A 125 -13.15 15.18 -31.10
C LEU A 125 -12.71 15.39 -32.55
N GLU A 126 -12.09 16.53 -32.86
CA GLU A 126 -11.50 16.81 -34.18
C GLU A 126 -10.27 15.92 -34.45
N PHE A 127 -9.44 15.67 -33.45
CA PHE A 127 -8.23 14.86 -33.59
C PHE A 127 -8.49 13.34 -33.60
N ARG A 128 -9.62 12.87 -33.07
CA ARG A 128 -9.89 11.45 -32.75
C ARG A 128 -9.61 10.48 -33.90
N SER A 129 -9.88 10.86 -35.14
CA SER A 129 -9.62 10.03 -36.32
C SER A 129 -8.12 9.75 -36.58
N ASN A 130 -7.23 10.53 -35.99
CA ASN A 130 -5.77 10.41 -36.14
C ASN A 130 -5.09 9.71 -34.94
N ILE A 131 -5.86 9.03 -34.08
CA ILE A 131 -5.33 8.43 -32.85
C ILE A 131 -4.29 7.34 -33.10
N GLU A 132 -4.45 6.56 -34.16
CA GLU A 132 -3.53 5.48 -34.55
C GLU A 132 -2.14 6.04 -34.91
N LEU A 133 -2.10 7.12 -35.70
CA LEU A 133 -0.84 7.82 -36.03
C LEU A 133 -0.12 8.35 -34.78
N LEU A 134 -0.89 8.79 -33.77
CA LEU A 134 -0.31 9.20 -32.49
C LEU A 134 0.24 8.01 -31.71
N ALA A 135 -0.46 6.87 -31.71
CA ALA A 135 0.01 5.64 -31.08
C ALA A 135 1.36 5.18 -31.66
N ASP A 136 1.49 5.17 -32.98
CA ASP A 136 2.74 4.86 -33.69
C ASP A 136 3.86 5.83 -33.31
N ARG A 137 3.57 7.13 -33.31
CA ARG A 137 4.57 8.15 -32.96
C ARG A 137 5.07 7.99 -31.52
N ILE A 138 4.18 7.73 -30.57
CA ILE A 138 4.53 7.53 -29.16
C ILE A 138 5.38 6.26 -29.00
N SER A 139 4.95 5.14 -29.61
CA SER A 139 5.64 3.85 -29.49
C SER A 139 7.05 3.90 -30.08
N LEU A 140 7.25 4.60 -31.21
CA LEU A 140 8.55 4.79 -31.85
C LEU A 140 9.49 5.68 -31.05
N SER A 141 8.96 6.75 -30.42
CA SER A 141 9.79 7.63 -29.59
C SER A 141 10.30 6.92 -28.32
N ARG A 142 9.57 5.91 -27.83
CA ARG A 142 9.84 5.21 -26.56
C ARG A 142 9.88 6.14 -25.35
N GLU A 143 9.27 7.33 -25.47
CA GLU A 143 9.31 8.41 -24.49
C GLU A 143 7.90 8.98 -24.22
N TYR A 144 6.97 8.11 -23.83
CA TYR A 144 5.58 8.50 -23.50
C TYR A 144 5.50 9.68 -22.52
N GLU A 145 6.35 9.72 -21.48
CA GLU A 145 6.30 10.79 -20.47
C GLU A 145 6.64 12.18 -21.03
N ASN A 146 7.35 12.24 -22.17
CA ASN A 146 7.76 13.49 -22.80
C ASN A 146 6.73 13.99 -23.83
N PHE A 147 5.68 13.21 -24.11
CA PHE A 147 4.63 13.59 -25.04
C PHE A 147 3.60 14.51 -24.39
N ASP A 148 3.55 15.76 -24.86
CA ASP A 148 2.49 16.68 -24.46
C ASP A 148 1.18 16.39 -25.20
N LEU A 149 0.29 15.66 -24.53
CA LEU A 149 -1.01 15.29 -25.06
C LEU A 149 -1.97 16.47 -25.24
N PHE A 150 -1.74 17.63 -24.59
CA PHE A 150 -2.60 18.81 -24.77
C PHE A 150 -2.58 19.35 -26.20
N ASN A 151 -1.52 19.07 -26.94
CA ASN A 151 -1.40 19.41 -28.36
C ASN A 151 -2.46 18.72 -29.22
N TYR A 152 -3.06 17.63 -28.74
CA TYR A 152 -4.04 16.84 -29.48
C TYR A 152 -5.46 16.90 -28.87
N GLY A 153 -5.66 17.66 -27.78
CA GLY A 153 -6.96 17.78 -27.09
C GLY A 153 -6.91 17.43 -25.61
N CYS A 154 -7.99 16.86 -25.06
CA CYS A 154 -8.09 16.47 -23.65
C CYS A 154 -7.20 15.23 -23.38
N PRO A 155 -6.12 15.34 -22.58
CA PRO A 155 -5.18 14.23 -22.36
C PRO A 155 -5.85 12.97 -21.84
N TYR A 156 -6.84 13.12 -20.95
CA TYR A 156 -7.60 11.99 -20.45
C TYR A 156 -8.33 11.25 -21.58
N LEU A 157 -9.02 11.95 -22.48
CA LEU A 157 -9.77 11.30 -23.56
C LEU A 157 -8.85 10.66 -24.61
N ILE A 158 -7.76 11.36 -24.97
CA ILE A 158 -6.73 10.81 -25.87
C ILE A 158 -6.19 9.51 -25.31
N LEU A 159 -5.81 9.49 -24.03
CA LEU A 159 -5.25 8.31 -23.40
C LEU A 159 -6.22 7.14 -23.39
N GLN A 160 -7.53 7.40 -23.27
CA GLN A 160 -8.55 6.35 -23.33
C GLN A 160 -8.72 5.76 -24.74
N GLU A 161 -8.58 6.56 -25.80
CA GLU A 161 -8.60 6.05 -27.19
C GLU A 161 -7.27 5.40 -27.61
N LEU A 162 -6.17 5.66 -26.89
CA LEU A 162 -4.88 4.98 -27.12
C LEU A 162 -4.83 3.58 -26.50
N LEU A 163 -5.72 3.25 -25.55
CA LEU A 163 -5.73 1.96 -24.84
C LEU A 163 -5.77 0.72 -25.76
N PRO A 164 -6.59 0.68 -26.83
CA PRO A 164 -6.61 -0.44 -27.77
C PRO A 164 -5.27 -0.71 -28.46
N TYR A 165 -4.39 0.29 -28.56
CA TYR A 165 -3.06 0.17 -29.20
C TYR A 165 -1.94 -0.17 -28.20
N ALA A 166 -2.20 -0.09 -26.90
CA ALA A 166 -1.17 -0.29 -25.88
C ALA A 166 -0.71 -1.75 -25.75
N ASP A 167 0.60 -1.96 -25.61
CA ASP A 167 1.19 -3.25 -25.24
C ASP A 167 1.21 -3.42 -23.71
N VAL A 168 1.50 -2.33 -23.00
CA VAL A 168 1.61 -2.27 -21.56
C VAL A 168 0.77 -1.12 -21.03
N VAL A 169 -0.16 -1.40 -20.13
CA VAL A 169 -0.97 -0.38 -19.45
C VAL A 169 -0.62 -0.36 -17.99
N ILE A 170 -0.15 0.78 -17.49
CA ILE A 170 0.14 1.00 -16.07
C ILE A 170 -1.01 1.82 -15.47
N ALA A 171 -1.65 1.30 -14.43
CA ALA A 171 -2.81 1.90 -13.81
C ALA A 171 -2.77 1.77 -12.28
N SER A 172 -3.69 2.44 -11.58
CA SER A 172 -3.93 2.16 -10.16
C SER A 172 -4.76 0.90 -9.98
N TYR A 173 -4.67 0.25 -8.80
CA TYR A 173 -5.43 -0.98 -8.50
C TYR A 173 -6.94 -0.86 -8.82
N ASN A 174 -7.48 0.33 -8.59
CA ASN A 174 -8.90 0.64 -8.75
C ASN A 174 -9.43 0.38 -10.17
N TYR A 175 -8.60 0.46 -11.22
CA TYR A 175 -9.04 0.21 -12.60
C TYR A 175 -9.51 -1.23 -12.84
N LEU A 176 -8.97 -2.21 -12.11
CA LEU A 176 -9.35 -3.62 -12.24
C LEU A 176 -10.11 -4.16 -11.00
N LEU A 177 -9.88 -3.60 -9.81
CA LEU A 177 -10.52 -4.08 -8.59
C LEU A 177 -11.91 -3.50 -8.32
N HIS A 178 -12.21 -2.29 -8.82
CA HIS A 178 -13.53 -1.69 -8.61
C HIS A 178 -14.48 -2.10 -9.75
N PRO A 179 -15.61 -2.80 -9.48
CA PRO A 179 -16.44 -3.41 -10.52
C PRO A 179 -16.83 -2.45 -11.66
N PHE A 180 -17.42 -1.30 -11.32
CA PHE A 180 -17.84 -0.32 -12.33
C PHE A 180 -16.69 0.27 -13.17
N MET A 181 -15.49 0.38 -12.58
CA MET A 181 -14.35 0.92 -13.32
C MET A 181 -13.70 -0.15 -14.19
N ARG A 182 -13.66 -1.40 -13.72
CA ARG A 182 -13.19 -2.55 -14.49
C ARG A 182 -13.94 -2.69 -15.79
N ASP A 183 -15.27 -2.72 -15.76
CA ASP A 183 -16.07 -2.93 -16.97
C ASP A 183 -15.84 -1.81 -18.00
N THR A 184 -15.77 -0.56 -17.51
CA THR A 184 -15.47 0.60 -18.36
C THR A 184 -14.04 0.53 -18.92
N PHE A 185 -13.08 0.10 -18.12
CA PHE A 185 -11.68 -0.03 -18.52
C PHE A 185 -11.49 -1.12 -19.57
N LEU A 186 -12.04 -2.31 -19.35
CA LEU A 186 -11.99 -3.45 -20.28
C LEU A 186 -12.64 -3.11 -21.62
N LEU A 187 -13.80 -2.44 -21.61
CA LEU A 187 -14.46 -1.96 -22.82
C LEU A 187 -13.55 -1.04 -23.65
N ARG A 188 -12.88 -0.08 -23.00
CA ARG A 188 -11.96 0.85 -23.67
C ARG A 188 -10.65 0.22 -24.08
N LEU A 189 -10.22 -0.81 -23.36
CA LEU A 189 -9.05 -1.61 -23.69
C LEU A 189 -9.31 -2.50 -24.91
N GLY A 190 -10.59 -2.83 -25.19
CA GLY A 190 -10.99 -3.74 -26.24
C GLY A 190 -10.61 -5.19 -25.93
N LYS A 191 -10.61 -5.57 -24.64
CA LYS A 191 -10.15 -6.87 -24.15
C LYS A 191 -11.04 -7.39 -23.04
N SER A 192 -11.18 -8.71 -22.96
CA SER A 192 -11.70 -9.43 -21.81
C SER A 192 -10.59 -9.68 -20.78
N LEU A 193 -10.95 -10.11 -19.56
CA LEU A 193 -9.95 -10.46 -18.53
C LEU A 193 -9.05 -11.61 -18.99
N GLU A 194 -9.63 -12.62 -19.65
CA GLU A 194 -8.94 -13.80 -20.17
C GLU A 194 -7.82 -13.48 -21.18
N GLU A 195 -7.81 -12.27 -21.75
CA GLU A 195 -6.77 -11.78 -22.66
C GLU A 195 -5.71 -10.90 -21.96
N LEU A 196 -5.76 -10.78 -20.64
CA LEU A 196 -4.86 -9.94 -19.86
C LEU A 196 -3.83 -10.76 -19.08
N LEU A 197 -2.60 -10.24 -19.08
CA LEU A 197 -1.57 -10.64 -18.14
C LEU A 197 -1.42 -9.50 -17.11
N VAL A 198 -1.84 -9.75 -15.87
CA VAL A 198 -1.91 -8.72 -14.83
C VAL A 198 -0.76 -8.85 -13.82
N ILE A 199 -0.04 -7.75 -13.62
CA ILE A 199 1.00 -7.60 -12.57
C ILE A 199 0.45 -6.67 -11.49
N VAL A 200 0.38 -7.11 -10.26
CA VAL A 200 0.05 -6.31 -9.08
C VAL A 200 1.33 -6.02 -8.30
N ASP A 201 1.83 -4.79 -8.43
CA ASP A 201 3.02 -4.33 -7.70
C ASP A 201 2.66 -3.87 -6.28
N GLU A 202 3.57 -4.07 -5.34
CA GLU A 202 3.37 -3.86 -3.89
C GLU A 202 2.03 -4.39 -3.36
N ALA A 203 1.72 -5.63 -3.74
CA ALA A 203 0.47 -6.32 -3.48
C ALA A 203 0.07 -6.39 -2.00
N HIS A 204 1.00 -6.26 -1.05
CA HIS A 204 0.67 -6.21 0.39
C HIS A 204 -0.37 -5.11 0.70
N ASN A 205 -0.44 -4.06 -0.12
CA ASN A 205 -1.39 -2.97 0.04
C ASN A 205 -2.84 -3.36 -0.26
N LEU A 206 -3.08 -4.46 -0.96
CA LEU A 206 -4.42 -4.94 -1.22
C LEU A 206 -5.13 -5.47 0.03
N SER A 207 -4.38 -5.79 1.10
CA SER A 207 -4.99 -6.07 2.40
C SER A 207 -5.63 -4.82 3.01
N ASN A 208 -5.16 -3.63 2.63
CA ASN A 208 -5.76 -2.37 3.08
C ASN A 208 -6.89 -1.95 2.15
N LEU A 209 -8.12 -2.16 2.61
CA LEU A 209 -9.34 -1.86 1.88
C LEU A 209 -9.74 -0.37 1.89
N ASP A 210 -8.96 0.50 2.54
CA ASP A 210 -9.22 1.95 2.57
C ASP A 210 -9.13 2.60 1.18
N LEU A 211 -8.44 1.97 0.22
CA LEU A 211 -8.29 2.48 -1.15
C LEU A 211 -9.60 2.67 -1.92
N VAL A 212 -10.63 1.91 -1.54
CA VAL A 212 -11.99 1.96 -2.12
C VAL A 212 -13.04 2.38 -1.09
N SER A 213 -12.61 2.74 0.12
CA SER A 213 -13.49 3.22 1.18
C SER A 213 -14.08 4.60 0.89
N ARG A 214 -15.25 4.86 1.47
CA ARG A 214 -15.87 6.19 1.51
C ARG A 214 -16.19 6.56 2.94
N SER A 215 -16.09 7.84 3.29
CA SER A 215 -16.58 8.33 4.58
C SER A 215 -17.33 9.64 4.44
N LEU A 216 -18.29 9.86 5.34
CA LEU A 216 -19.03 11.10 5.48
C LEU A 216 -18.88 11.61 6.91
N SER A 217 -18.37 12.84 7.05
CA SER A 217 -18.19 13.47 8.35
C SER A 217 -19.43 14.27 8.75
N ARG A 218 -19.69 14.35 10.07
CA ARG A 218 -20.71 15.26 10.63
C ARG A 218 -20.51 16.71 10.18
N LYS A 219 -19.26 17.16 10.01
CA LYS A 219 -18.94 18.52 9.53
C LYS A 219 -19.45 18.74 8.09
N THR A 220 -19.26 17.76 7.20
CA THR A 220 -19.76 17.80 5.81
C THR A 220 -21.28 17.97 5.80
N VAL A 221 -22.00 17.19 6.61
CA VAL A 221 -23.47 17.27 6.71
C VAL A 221 -23.94 18.61 7.31
N LYS A 222 -23.28 19.13 8.35
CA LYS A 222 -23.57 20.47 8.88
C LYS A 222 -23.42 21.57 7.83
N LEU A 223 -22.42 21.47 6.96
CA LEU A 223 -22.22 22.41 5.86
C LEU A 223 -23.29 22.24 4.78
N ALA A 224 -23.72 21.02 4.48
CA ALA A 224 -24.87 20.76 3.59
C ALA A 224 -26.17 21.38 4.14
N CYS A 225 -26.45 21.24 5.44
CA CYS A 225 -27.61 21.89 6.07
C CYS A 225 -27.57 23.42 5.91
N LYS A 226 -26.40 24.04 6.06
CA LYS A 226 -26.20 25.48 5.82
C LYS A 226 -26.37 25.85 4.35
N GLU A 227 -25.89 25.03 3.42
CA GLU A 227 -26.09 25.26 1.97
C GLU A 227 -27.57 25.25 1.58
N LEU A 228 -28.37 24.41 2.24
CA LEU A 228 -29.80 24.24 1.94
C LEU A 228 -30.74 25.08 2.80
N ASN A 229 -30.22 25.80 3.81
CA ASN A 229 -31.01 26.48 4.84
C ASN A 229 -32.06 25.59 5.51
N GLN A 230 -31.76 24.30 5.69
CA GLN A 230 -32.65 23.33 6.33
C GLN A 230 -31.84 22.25 7.05
N ARG A 231 -32.44 21.63 8.08
CA ARG A 231 -31.84 20.44 8.71
C ARG A 231 -32.17 19.20 7.89
N LEU A 232 -31.18 18.35 7.64
CA LEU A 232 -31.37 17.06 7.00
C LEU A 232 -31.91 16.03 8.01
N SER A 233 -32.87 15.21 7.60
CA SER A 233 -33.61 14.25 8.45
C SER A 233 -32.67 13.33 9.23
N PHE A 234 -31.64 12.83 8.56
CA PHE A 234 -30.64 11.88 9.07
C PHE A 234 -29.49 12.51 9.87
N SER A 235 -29.57 13.80 10.23
CA SER A 235 -28.49 14.47 10.97
C SER A 235 -28.22 13.85 12.36
N SER A 236 -29.23 13.25 12.99
CA SER A 236 -29.14 12.60 14.31
C SER A 236 -28.33 11.30 14.28
N VAL A 237 -28.21 10.65 13.11
CA VAL A 237 -27.46 9.39 12.95
C VAL A 237 -26.00 9.54 13.38
N PHE A 238 -25.44 10.75 13.40
CA PHE A 238 -24.06 10.98 13.81
C PHE A 238 -23.83 11.00 15.33
N GLU A 239 -24.87 10.95 16.16
CA GLU A 239 -24.74 11.14 17.62
C GLU A 239 -24.81 9.86 18.46
N GLY A 240 -25.16 8.70 17.89
CA GLY A 240 -25.19 7.45 18.67
C GLY A 240 -23.83 6.76 18.79
N GLU A 241 -23.84 5.57 19.39
CA GLU A 241 -22.67 4.70 19.65
C GLU A 241 -22.10 4.06 18.37
N ASP A 242 -20.91 3.48 18.42
CA ASP A 242 -20.37 2.83 17.22
C ASP A 242 -21.20 1.57 16.88
N GLU A 243 -21.75 1.52 15.65
CA GLU A 243 -22.66 0.44 15.25
C GLU A 243 -22.69 0.24 13.73
N ARG A 244 -23.08 -0.97 13.31
CA ARG A 244 -23.44 -1.25 11.92
C ARG A 244 -24.81 -0.66 11.64
N LEU A 245 -24.95 0.02 10.50
CA LEU A 245 -26.16 0.76 10.14
C LEU A 245 -26.82 0.17 8.91
N ASN A 246 -28.14 0.32 8.81
CA ASN A 246 -28.88 0.18 7.56
C ASN A 246 -29.33 1.58 7.09
N LEU A 247 -28.97 1.93 5.86
CA LEU A 247 -29.26 3.24 5.28
C LEU A 247 -30.76 3.56 5.26
N LEU A 248 -31.59 2.56 4.96
CA LEU A 248 -33.02 2.75 4.73
C LEU A 248 -33.81 2.98 6.02
N ASP A 249 -33.18 2.78 7.18
CA ASP A 249 -33.80 3.03 8.48
C ASP A 249 -33.99 4.54 8.75
N PHE A 250 -33.26 5.40 8.03
CA PHE A 250 -33.26 6.84 8.31
C PHE A 250 -33.24 7.76 7.09
N VAL A 251 -33.04 7.23 5.86
CA VAL A 251 -33.12 8.04 4.64
C VAL A 251 -33.63 7.22 3.46
N SER A 252 -34.63 7.77 2.74
CA SER A 252 -35.22 7.12 1.57
C SER A 252 -34.41 7.39 0.30
N LEU A 253 -34.60 6.57 -0.75
CA LEU A 253 -33.99 6.82 -2.05
C LEU A 253 -34.45 8.16 -2.64
N ASP A 254 -35.73 8.50 -2.51
CA ASP A 254 -36.28 9.76 -3.05
C ASP A 254 -35.64 10.98 -2.40
N GLU A 255 -35.40 10.93 -1.08
CA GLU A 255 -34.67 11.99 -0.38
C GLU A 255 -33.23 12.09 -0.89
N ILE A 256 -32.53 10.96 -1.08
CA ILE A 256 -31.16 10.94 -1.62
C ILE A 256 -31.11 11.57 -3.02
N LEU A 257 -32.05 11.21 -3.91
CA LEU A 257 -32.12 11.72 -5.27
C LEU A 257 -32.43 13.22 -5.29
N SER A 258 -33.38 13.68 -4.47
CA SER A 258 -33.68 15.11 -4.33
C SER A 258 -32.45 15.91 -3.85
N LEU A 259 -31.72 15.39 -2.86
CA LEU A 259 -30.48 16.02 -2.40
C LEU A 259 -29.40 16.02 -3.48
N TYR A 260 -29.32 14.96 -4.28
CA TYR A 260 -28.35 14.88 -5.38
C TYR A 260 -28.63 15.95 -6.43
N GLU A 261 -29.89 16.12 -6.85
CA GLU A 261 -30.31 17.14 -7.81
C GLU A 261 -30.02 18.55 -7.32
N ARG A 262 -30.45 18.90 -6.10
CA ARG A 262 -30.15 20.20 -5.47
C ARG A 262 -28.64 20.43 -5.34
N GLY A 263 -27.89 19.39 -4.97
CA GLY A 263 -26.44 19.43 -4.89
C GLY A 263 -25.79 19.72 -6.24
N VAL A 264 -26.29 19.12 -7.33
CA VAL A 264 -25.81 19.39 -8.70
C VAL A 264 -26.07 20.84 -9.11
N GLU A 265 -27.22 21.43 -8.75
CA GLU A 265 -27.51 22.84 -9.04
C GLU A 265 -26.57 23.80 -8.30
N ILE A 266 -26.33 23.55 -7.01
CA ILE A 266 -25.39 24.32 -6.20
C ILE A 266 -23.98 24.18 -6.78
N LEU A 267 -23.58 22.95 -7.12
CA LEU A 267 -22.27 22.66 -7.70
C LEU A 267 -22.05 23.41 -9.03
N LYS A 268 -23.07 23.52 -9.89
CA LYS A 268 -22.98 24.31 -11.13
C LYS A 268 -22.63 25.78 -10.86
N ARG A 269 -23.27 26.36 -9.85
CA ARG A 269 -23.15 27.79 -9.47
C ARG A 269 -21.85 28.08 -8.71
N LYS A 270 -21.53 27.29 -7.69
CA LYS A 270 -20.43 27.54 -6.73
C LYS A 270 -19.16 26.72 -6.98
N LYS A 271 -19.20 25.74 -7.89
CA LYS A 271 -18.12 24.76 -8.16
C LYS A 271 -17.76 23.81 -6.99
N ILE A 272 -18.31 24.04 -5.81
CA ILE A 272 -18.24 23.16 -4.64
C ILE A 272 -19.66 22.98 -4.09
N SER A 273 -20.01 21.78 -3.61
CA SER A 273 -21.26 21.56 -2.89
C SER A 273 -21.14 20.45 -1.84
N PHE A 274 -21.27 20.82 -0.57
CA PHE A 274 -21.36 19.87 0.54
C PHE A 274 -22.63 19.03 0.48
N THR A 275 -23.71 19.59 -0.09
CA THR A 275 -24.95 18.88 -0.41
C THR A 275 -24.68 17.75 -1.41
N PHE A 276 -24.01 18.05 -2.52
CA PHE A 276 -23.62 17.04 -3.50
C PHE A 276 -22.71 15.98 -2.91
N ARG A 277 -21.71 16.36 -2.10
CA ARG A 277 -20.84 15.39 -1.39
C ARG A 277 -21.65 14.44 -0.49
N THR A 278 -22.61 14.99 0.25
CA THR A 278 -23.51 14.22 1.14
C THR A 278 -24.38 13.26 0.32
N ALA A 279 -25.08 13.76 -0.69
CA ALA A 279 -25.95 12.96 -1.53
C ALA A 279 -25.20 11.87 -2.32
N SER A 280 -24.02 12.21 -2.86
CA SER A 280 -23.15 11.26 -3.56
C SER A 280 -22.72 10.11 -2.64
N PHE A 281 -22.30 10.42 -1.40
CA PHE A 281 -21.98 9.38 -0.41
C PHE A 281 -23.17 8.45 -0.16
N LEU A 282 -24.34 8.99 0.18
CA LEU A 282 -25.54 8.18 0.47
C LEU A 282 -25.99 7.35 -0.74
N LEU A 283 -25.87 7.89 -1.95
CA LEU A 283 -26.18 7.16 -3.18
C LEU A 283 -25.22 5.97 -3.39
N ASN A 284 -23.94 6.10 -3.02
CA ASN A 284 -23.01 4.97 -3.07
C ASN A 284 -23.37 3.91 -2.03
N VAL A 285 -23.73 4.31 -0.81
CA VAL A 285 -24.25 3.37 0.22
C VAL A 285 -25.48 2.64 -0.33
N TYR A 286 -26.43 3.36 -0.91
CA TYR A 286 -27.64 2.76 -1.48
C TYR A 286 -27.32 1.75 -2.58
N LYS A 287 -26.42 2.08 -3.51
CA LYS A 287 -26.02 1.20 -4.62
C LYS A 287 -25.35 -0.09 -4.14
N LEU A 288 -24.54 -0.01 -3.09
CA LEU A 288 -23.76 -1.13 -2.57
C LEU A 288 -24.45 -1.89 -1.43
N ARG A 289 -25.61 -1.44 -0.95
CA ARG A 289 -26.31 -2.03 0.22
C ARG A 289 -26.66 -3.53 0.10
N ARG A 290 -26.71 -4.06 -1.13
CA ARG A 290 -27.03 -5.47 -1.41
C ARG A 290 -25.77 -6.31 -1.62
N ASP A 291 -24.60 -5.69 -1.72
CA ASP A 291 -23.34 -6.41 -1.85
C ASP A 291 -22.83 -6.75 -0.45
N GLU A 292 -22.82 -8.04 -0.14
CA GLU A 292 -22.40 -8.59 1.16
C GLU A 292 -20.93 -8.31 1.49
N ASN A 293 -20.10 -7.92 0.51
CA ASN A 293 -18.75 -7.50 0.79
C ASN A 293 -18.69 -6.11 1.43
N TRP A 294 -19.76 -5.31 1.39
CA TRP A 294 -19.74 -3.94 1.87
C TRP A 294 -20.50 -3.78 3.19
N ILE A 295 -19.84 -3.13 4.14
CA ILE A 295 -20.43 -2.75 5.42
C ILE A 295 -20.57 -1.23 5.48
N PHE A 296 -21.72 -0.82 6.00
CA PHE A 296 -22.03 0.57 6.31
C PHE A 296 -22.17 0.70 7.82
N PHE A 297 -21.39 1.59 8.43
CA PHE A 297 -21.32 1.69 9.88
C PHE A 297 -20.98 3.11 10.34
N ARG A 298 -21.27 3.38 11.61
CA ARG A 298 -20.85 4.59 12.32
C ARG A 298 -19.66 4.27 13.22
N GLN A 299 -18.65 5.12 13.16
CA GLN A 299 -17.54 5.10 14.12
C GLN A 299 -17.12 6.55 14.41
N GLU A 300 -16.97 6.92 15.69
CA GLU A 300 -16.48 8.23 16.12
C GLU A 300 -17.22 9.42 15.45
N LYS A 301 -18.56 9.37 15.40
CA LYS A 301 -19.41 10.40 14.76
C LYS A 301 -19.10 10.63 13.28
N ARG A 302 -18.64 9.60 12.58
CA ARG A 302 -18.47 9.55 11.12
C ARG A 302 -19.15 8.31 10.58
N LEU A 303 -19.63 8.40 9.35
CA LEU A 303 -20.22 7.28 8.62
C LEU A 303 -19.19 6.74 7.63
N PHE A 304 -19.07 5.42 7.56
CA PHE A 304 -18.13 4.72 6.70
C PHE A 304 -18.84 3.70 5.82
N LEU A 305 -18.41 3.61 4.56
CA LEU A 305 -18.78 2.55 3.63
C LEU A 305 -17.49 1.90 3.18
N LYS A 306 -17.27 0.64 3.57
CA LYS A 306 -16.01 -0.08 3.32
C LYS A 306 -16.27 -1.51 2.89
N PRO A 307 -15.43 -2.09 2.01
CA PRO A 307 -15.46 -3.51 1.79
C PRO A 307 -14.79 -4.25 2.96
N VAL A 308 -15.18 -5.51 3.15
CA VAL A 308 -14.75 -6.38 4.25
C VAL A 308 -13.60 -7.27 3.79
N PHE A 309 -13.77 -7.96 2.66
CA PHE A 309 -12.88 -9.00 2.18
C PHE A 309 -12.11 -8.58 0.91
N PRO A 310 -10.76 -8.61 0.93
CA PRO A 310 -9.95 -8.36 -0.26
C PRO A 310 -10.16 -9.39 -1.37
N PHE A 311 -10.29 -10.68 -1.02
CA PHE A 311 -10.48 -11.74 -2.01
C PHE A 311 -11.71 -11.50 -2.90
N LYS A 312 -12.81 -10.96 -2.37
CA LYS A 312 -14.00 -10.64 -3.19
C LYS A 312 -13.73 -9.57 -4.25
N LEU A 313 -12.78 -8.67 -4.04
CA LEU A 313 -12.34 -7.69 -5.06
C LEU A 313 -11.37 -8.29 -6.08
N ILE A 314 -10.57 -9.26 -5.65
CA ILE A 314 -9.55 -9.95 -6.46
C ILE A 314 -10.17 -11.08 -7.29
N GLU A 315 -11.26 -11.69 -6.83
CA GLU A 315 -11.92 -12.85 -7.43
C GLU A 315 -12.03 -12.78 -8.95
N PRO A 316 -12.49 -11.65 -9.55
CA PRO A 316 -12.62 -11.59 -10.99
C PRO A 316 -11.29 -11.64 -11.73
N LEU A 317 -10.19 -11.17 -11.12
CA LEU A 317 -8.86 -11.20 -11.73
C LEU A 317 -8.30 -12.61 -11.89
N LYS A 318 -8.87 -13.62 -11.20
CA LYS A 318 -8.49 -15.02 -11.40
C LYS A 318 -8.84 -15.55 -12.80
N GLN A 319 -9.70 -14.84 -13.53
CA GLN A 319 -10.02 -15.14 -14.93
C GLN A 319 -8.93 -14.67 -15.90
N CYS A 320 -7.98 -13.85 -15.43
CA CYS A 320 -6.89 -13.39 -16.28
C CYS A 320 -6.02 -14.56 -16.75
N ARG A 321 -5.49 -14.46 -17.97
CA ARG A 321 -4.56 -15.46 -18.52
C ARG A 321 -3.41 -15.76 -17.58
N LYS A 322 -2.88 -14.70 -16.96
CA LYS A 322 -1.75 -14.73 -16.04
C LYS A 322 -1.90 -13.65 -14.98
N LEU A 323 -1.56 -13.97 -13.73
CA LEU A 323 -1.73 -13.06 -12.59
C LEU A 323 -0.54 -13.16 -11.63
N LEU A 324 0.18 -12.06 -11.45
CA LEU A 324 1.33 -11.97 -10.55
C LEU A 324 1.09 -10.94 -9.46
N PHE A 325 1.18 -11.35 -8.19
CA PHE A 325 1.23 -10.46 -7.04
C PHE A 325 2.65 -10.39 -6.53
N MET A 326 3.25 -9.20 -6.52
CA MET A 326 4.61 -9.03 -6.03
C MET A 326 4.69 -7.94 -4.97
N SER A 327 5.52 -8.16 -3.96
CA SER A 327 5.95 -7.14 -3.00
C SER A 327 7.19 -7.64 -2.27
N GLY A 328 7.81 -6.83 -1.40
CA GLY A 328 8.90 -7.29 -0.51
C GLY A 328 8.46 -7.46 0.93
N THR A 329 7.15 -7.57 1.17
CA THR A 329 6.56 -7.79 2.49
C THR A 329 5.30 -8.66 2.37
N LEU A 330 5.33 -9.72 1.55
CA LEU A 330 4.25 -10.72 1.50
C LEU A 330 4.56 -11.89 2.44
N SER A 331 4.84 -11.60 3.71
CA SER A 331 5.30 -12.61 4.65
C SER A 331 4.50 -12.57 5.97
N PRO A 332 4.01 -13.71 6.48
CA PRO A 332 4.00 -15.04 5.83
C PRO A 332 3.07 -15.09 4.60
N ILE A 333 3.55 -15.67 3.50
CA ILE A 333 2.83 -15.68 2.21
C ILE A 333 1.48 -16.41 2.29
N GLU A 334 1.38 -17.42 3.17
CA GLU A 334 0.14 -18.16 3.42
C GLU A 334 -1.00 -17.28 3.95
N GLY A 335 -0.70 -16.25 4.75
CA GLY A 335 -1.71 -15.29 5.19
C GLY A 335 -2.28 -14.48 4.02
N TYR A 336 -1.42 -14.13 3.06
CA TYR A 336 -1.83 -13.41 1.85
C TYR A 336 -2.58 -14.29 0.86
N LYS A 337 -2.25 -15.59 0.77
CA LYS A 337 -3.03 -16.55 -0.02
C LYS A 337 -4.47 -16.60 0.46
N ILE A 338 -4.71 -16.66 1.78
CA ILE A 338 -6.07 -16.62 2.34
C ILE A 338 -6.74 -15.27 2.06
N LEU A 339 -6.05 -14.15 2.35
CA LEU A 339 -6.64 -12.80 2.15
C LEU A 339 -7.06 -12.52 0.71
N PHE A 340 -6.28 -13.02 -0.25
CA PHE A 340 -6.51 -12.80 -1.67
C PHE A 340 -7.35 -13.92 -2.32
N GLY A 341 -7.63 -15.00 -1.59
CA GLY A 341 -8.33 -16.19 -2.10
C GLY A 341 -7.51 -16.94 -3.15
N LEU A 342 -6.19 -17.02 -2.96
CA LEU A 342 -5.21 -17.58 -3.90
C LEU A 342 -4.51 -18.80 -3.30
N GLU A 343 -5.26 -19.70 -2.67
CA GLU A 343 -4.75 -20.87 -1.95
C GLU A 343 -3.96 -21.83 -2.84
N LYS A 344 -4.31 -21.87 -4.13
CA LYS A 344 -3.67 -22.71 -5.16
C LYS A 344 -2.56 -22.00 -5.94
N ALA A 345 -2.33 -20.71 -5.69
CA ALA A 345 -1.30 -19.97 -6.40
C ALA A 345 0.10 -20.49 -6.02
N GLU A 346 0.99 -20.48 -7.01
CA GLU A 346 2.41 -20.72 -6.78
C GLU A 346 2.99 -19.60 -5.91
N THR A 347 4.02 -19.93 -5.14
CA THR A 347 4.68 -18.99 -4.25
C THR A 347 6.17 -18.97 -4.50
N TYR A 348 6.75 -17.79 -4.40
CA TYR A 348 8.18 -17.61 -4.41
C TYR A 348 8.59 -16.58 -3.37
N GLU A 349 9.39 -17.01 -2.40
CA GLU A 349 10.05 -16.12 -1.45
C GLU A 349 11.53 -16.07 -1.81
N MET A 350 11.99 -14.89 -2.21
CA MET A 350 13.38 -14.72 -2.64
C MET A 350 14.31 -14.81 -1.41
N PRO A 351 15.33 -15.68 -1.44
CA PRO A 351 16.29 -15.78 -0.35
C PRO A 351 16.99 -14.45 -0.07
N SER A 352 17.31 -14.20 1.21
CA SER A 352 18.14 -13.06 1.58
C SER A 352 19.52 -13.20 0.94
N ILE A 353 19.96 -12.16 0.23
CA ILE A 353 21.33 -12.07 -0.31
C ILE A 353 22.36 -11.75 0.79
N PHE A 354 21.91 -11.47 2.02
CA PHE A 354 22.78 -11.05 3.12
C PHE A 354 23.23 -12.25 3.98
N PRO A 355 24.52 -12.33 4.36
CA PRO A 355 25.02 -13.44 5.18
C PRO A 355 24.30 -13.55 6.53
N ILE A 356 23.81 -14.75 6.87
CA ILE A 356 23.14 -14.99 8.15
C ILE A 356 24.07 -14.76 9.35
N VAL A 357 25.36 -15.06 9.20
CA VAL A 357 26.40 -14.86 10.24
C VAL A 357 26.57 -13.41 10.67
N ASN A 358 26.11 -12.46 9.84
CA ASN A 358 26.15 -11.04 10.14
C ASN A 358 24.87 -10.56 10.88
N ARG A 359 24.03 -11.48 11.33
CA ARG A 359 22.74 -11.21 11.95
C ARG A 359 22.60 -11.98 13.24
N LEU A 360 22.33 -11.28 14.32
CA LEU A 360 21.98 -11.87 15.61
C LEU A 360 20.49 -11.65 15.84
N TYR A 361 19.74 -12.70 16.13
CA TYR A 361 18.33 -12.62 16.51
C TYR A 361 18.17 -13.08 17.96
N ILE A 362 17.78 -12.17 18.85
CA ILE A 362 17.54 -12.48 20.26
C ILE A 362 16.13 -12.05 20.64
N GLY A 363 15.40 -12.91 21.34
CA GLY A 363 14.14 -12.58 22.00
C GLY A 363 14.25 -12.73 23.51
N ILE A 364 13.46 -11.97 24.26
CA ILE A 364 13.26 -12.25 25.69
C ILE A 364 12.38 -13.49 25.87
N LYS A 365 12.63 -14.28 26.92
CA LYS A 365 11.72 -15.37 27.32
C LYS A 365 10.46 -14.85 28.01
N GLU A 366 10.62 -13.90 28.94
CA GLU A 366 9.54 -13.35 29.77
C GLU A 366 9.85 -11.94 30.28
N GLY A 367 8.82 -11.23 30.74
CA GLY A 367 8.96 -10.06 31.61
C GLY A 367 8.51 -8.74 30.99
N LEU A 368 8.55 -8.60 29.67
CA LEU A 368 8.12 -7.38 28.98
C LEU A 368 7.11 -7.70 27.88
N ASN A 369 5.95 -7.08 27.90
CA ASN A 369 5.09 -6.95 26.72
C ASN A 369 4.21 -5.71 26.81
N THR A 370 3.67 -5.30 25.66
CA THR A 370 2.88 -4.06 25.54
C THR A 370 1.37 -4.30 25.47
N LYS A 371 0.88 -5.46 25.96
CA LYS A 371 -0.57 -5.73 26.10
C LYS A 371 -1.22 -4.63 26.93
N LEU A 372 -2.43 -4.20 26.54
CA LEU A 372 -3.10 -3.04 27.14
C LEU A 372 -3.25 -3.19 28.66
N GLU A 373 -3.56 -4.40 29.12
CA GLU A 373 -3.82 -4.74 30.52
C GLU A 373 -2.55 -4.72 31.39
N GLN A 374 -1.37 -4.81 30.77
CA GLN A 374 -0.09 -4.82 31.50
C GLN A 374 0.57 -3.44 31.56
N ARG A 375 0.06 -2.45 30.83
CA ARG A 375 0.67 -1.11 30.73
C ARG A 375 0.63 -0.38 32.06
N ASN A 376 1.79 -0.07 32.60
CA ASN A 376 1.97 0.70 33.83
C ASN A 376 3.35 1.37 33.85
N GLU A 377 3.57 2.28 34.80
CA GLU A 377 4.81 3.07 34.87
C GLU A 377 6.06 2.21 35.09
N ARG A 378 5.99 1.20 35.97
CA ARG A 378 7.10 0.28 36.24
C ARG A 378 7.53 -0.48 34.98
N LEU A 379 6.58 -0.91 34.16
CA LEU A 379 6.88 -1.56 32.88
C LEU A 379 7.71 -0.64 31.96
N TRP A 380 7.40 0.66 31.93
CA TRP A 380 8.13 1.64 31.13
C TRP A 380 9.55 1.89 31.64
N GLU A 381 9.73 1.93 32.96
CA GLU A 381 11.05 1.95 33.59
C GLU A 381 11.88 0.71 33.24
N GLU A 382 11.28 -0.47 33.29
CA GLU A 382 11.94 -1.74 32.94
C GLU A 382 12.35 -1.77 31.46
N TYR A 383 11.48 -1.34 30.54
CA TYR A 383 11.83 -1.14 29.12
C TYR A 383 13.01 -0.17 28.95
N ALA A 384 12.97 0.99 29.61
CA ALA A 384 14.02 2.00 29.52
C ALA A 384 15.37 1.47 30.00
N LYS A 385 15.38 0.77 31.15
CA LYS A 385 16.58 0.16 31.73
C LYS A 385 17.24 -0.81 30.75
N ILE A 386 16.49 -1.80 30.23
CA ILE A 386 17.08 -2.80 29.33
C ILE A 386 17.51 -2.19 27.98
N ILE A 387 16.74 -1.22 27.45
CA ILE A 387 17.11 -0.49 26.24
C ILE A 387 18.44 0.23 26.43
N GLU A 388 18.64 0.89 27.57
CA GLU A 388 19.89 1.56 27.90
C GLU A 388 21.06 0.57 28.01
N GLU A 389 20.88 -0.59 28.62
CA GLU A 389 21.92 -1.61 28.73
C GLU A 389 22.34 -2.18 27.36
N ILE A 390 21.37 -2.46 26.50
CA ILE A 390 21.62 -2.89 25.11
C ILE A 390 22.29 -1.77 24.32
N TYR A 391 21.85 -0.53 24.49
CA TYR A 391 22.48 0.64 23.89
C TYR A 391 23.94 0.74 24.32
N LYS A 392 24.25 0.62 25.61
CA LYS A 392 25.62 0.60 26.15
C LYS A 392 26.46 -0.53 25.52
N ALA A 393 25.88 -1.71 25.29
CA ALA A 393 26.55 -2.84 24.65
C ALA A 393 26.78 -2.70 23.12
N THR A 394 26.08 -1.78 22.45
CA THR A 394 26.15 -1.60 21.00
C THR A 394 27.27 -0.62 20.61
N PRO A 395 28.10 -0.89 19.57
CA PRO A 395 29.25 -0.05 19.24
C PRO A 395 28.88 1.31 18.60
N GLN A 396 27.73 1.43 17.94
CA GLN A 396 27.25 2.66 17.31
C GLN A 396 25.75 2.86 17.54
N THR A 397 24.99 3.20 16.50
CA THR A 397 23.59 3.57 16.61
C THR A 397 22.72 2.37 16.96
N THR A 398 21.90 2.56 18.00
CA THR A 398 20.80 1.66 18.35
C THR A 398 19.50 2.31 17.92
N LEU A 399 18.69 1.60 17.15
CA LEU A 399 17.38 2.05 16.71
C LEU A 399 16.30 1.22 17.40
N VAL A 400 15.47 1.87 18.19
CA VAL A 400 14.39 1.24 18.95
C VAL A 400 13.07 1.57 18.28
N PHE A 401 12.29 0.54 17.97
CA PHE A 401 10.94 0.68 17.44
C PHE A 401 9.90 0.30 18.50
N PHE A 402 8.94 1.17 18.71
CA PHE A 402 7.80 0.98 19.60
C PHE A 402 6.49 0.74 18.82
N PRO A 403 5.46 0.13 19.43
CA PRO A 403 4.14 -0.05 18.82
C PRO A 403 3.41 1.26 18.49
N SER A 404 3.59 2.30 19.28
CA SER A 404 2.89 3.59 19.13
C SER A 404 3.71 4.77 19.64
N TYR A 405 3.35 5.98 19.20
CA TYR A 405 3.94 7.22 19.70
C TYR A 405 3.69 7.45 21.19
N GLU A 406 2.59 6.93 21.72
CA GLU A 406 2.25 7.00 23.13
C GLU A 406 3.27 6.20 23.97
N ILE A 407 3.48 4.92 23.65
CA ILE A 407 4.46 4.07 24.35
C ILE A 407 5.87 4.63 24.20
N LEU A 408 6.24 5.09 22.99
CA LEU A 408 7.52 5.76 22.76
C LEU A 408 7.69 6.95 23.71
N SER A 409 6.66 7.76 23.88
CA SER A 409 6.74 8.97 24.72
C SER A 409 6.96 8.60 26.18
N LEU A 410 6.20 7.63 26.70
CA LEU A 410 6.27 7.14 28.07
C LEU A 410 7.66 6.56 28.40
N VAL A 411 8.17 5.64 27.58
CA VAL A 411 9.50 5.04 27.81
C VAL A 411 10.61 6.09 27.65
N ALA A 412 10.44 7.06 26.76
CA ALA A 412 11.47 8.06 26.53
C ALA A 412 11.58 9.13 27.62
N GLU A 413 10.62 9.25 28.54
CA GLU A 413 10.76 10.07 29.75
C GLU A 413 11.92 9.58 30.62
N HIS A 414 12.17 8.27 30.60
CA HIS A 414 13.26 7.59 31.30
C HIS A 414 14.56 7.52 30.48
N LEU A 415 14.58 8.04 29.25
CA LEU A 415 15.74 8.03 28.33
C LEU A 415 16.01 9.44 27.78
N PRO A 416 16.41 10.42 28.61
CA PRO A 416 16.45 11.84 28.24
C PRO A 416 17.47 12.19 27.15
N TYR A 417 18.49 11.34 26.93
CA TYR A 417 19.50 11.52 25.88
C TYR A 417 19.09 10.92 24.52
N SER A 418 17.94 10.26 24.46
CA SER A 418 17.45 9.62 23.23
C SER A 418 16.94 10.64 22.21
N ILE A 419 17.05 10.29 20.93
CA ILE A 419 16.55 11.11 19.83
C ILE A 419 15.27 10.48 19.30
N LYS A 420 14.15 11.20 19.41
CA LYS A 420 12.84 10.75 18.95
C LYS A 420 12.66 11.04 17.46
N GLU A 421 12.04 10.11 16.73
CA GLU A 421 11.67 10.38 15.34
C GLU A 421 10.72 11.59 15.22
N PRO A 422 10.84 12.41 14.16
CA PRO A 422 10.04 13.61 14.03
C PRO A 422 8.58 13.29 13.64
N ARG A 423 7.63 13.96 14.29
CA ARG A 423 6.20 13.85 13.95
C ARG A 423 5.86 14.52 12.61
N GLU A 424 6.66 15.47 12.14
CA GLU A 424 6.42 16.20 10.89
C GLU A 424 7.43 15.88 9.77
N ASN A 425 6.99 15.82 8.51
CA ASN A 425 7.88 15.43 7.39
C ASN A 425 8.97 16.46 7.08
N ARG A 426 8.71 17.75 7.38
CA ARG A 426 9.67 18.83 7.14
C ARG A 426 10.93 18.75 8.01
N GLU A 427 10.85 18.08 9.15
CA GLU A 427 11.96 17.93 10.10
C GLU A 427 12.84 16.70 9.79
N LEU A 428 12.34 15.77 8.98
CA LEU A 428 13.00 14.51 8.66
C LEU A 428 14.40 14.68 8.04
N PRO A 429 14.66 15.62 7.10
CA PRO A 429 15.99 15.81 6.54
C PRO A 429 17.04 16.23 7.59
N MET A 430 16.68 17.16 8.48
CA MET A 430 17.58 17.62 9.55
C MET A 430 17.82 16.51 10.58
N PHE A 431 16.78 15.77 10.93
CA PHE A 431 16.88 14.59 11.79
C PHE A 431 17.85 13.55 11.22
N ILE A 432 17.70 13.16 9.95
CA ILE A 432 18.59 12.19 9.30
C ILE A 432 20.03 12.68 9.33
N LYS A 433 20.26 13.97 9.06
CA LYS A 433 21.61 14.56 9.12
C LYS A 433 22.22 14.44 10.52
N ASN A 434 21.44 14.70 11.58
CA ASN A 434 21.90 14.55 12.96
C ASN A 434 22.25 13.09 13.31
N VAL A 435 21.40 12.14 12.91
CA VAL A 435 21.61 10.71 13.16
C VAL A 435 22.83 10.16 12.39
N LYS A 436 23.13 10.71 11.20
CA LYS A 436 24.28 10.30 10.38
C LYS A 436 25.64 10.81 10.85
N ASN A 437 25.70 11.59 11.92
CA ASN A 437 26.97 11.99 12.53
C ASN A 437 27.68 10.77 13.15
N LYS A 438 29.01 10.85 13.34
CA LYS A 438 29.84 9.72 13.81
C LYS A 438 29.60 9.31 15.28
N ASP A 439 28.78 10.05 16.03
CA ASP A 439 28.53 9.75 17.43
C ASP A 439 27.64 8.51 17.58
N LYS A 440 27.84 7.80 18.68
CA LYS A 440 26.91 6.78 19.16
C LYS A 440 25.57 7.46 19.50
N LYS A 441 24.46 7.00 18.91
CA LYS A 441 23.11 7.54 19.14
C LYS A 441 22.11 6.45 19.54
N LEU A 442 21.20 6.81 20.43
CA LEU A 442 19.98 6.05 20.72
C LEU A 442 18.81 6.74 20.02
N VAL A 443 18.22 6.07 19.02
CA VAL A 443 17.13 6.61 18.22
C VAL A 443 15.86 5.86 18.54
N LEU A 444 14.78 6.58 18.86
CA LEU A 444 13.47 6.02 19.17
C LEU A 444 12.50 6.32 18.04
N ALA A 445 11.79 5.30 17.57
CA ALA A 445 10.88 5.37 16.44
C ALA A 445 9.66 4.49 16.66
N VAL A 446 8.65 4.62 15.80
CA VAL A 446 7.43 3.79 15.81
C VAL A 446 7.43 2.83 14.62
N CYS A 447 6.99 1.59 14.85
CA CYS A 447 6.73 0.62 13.79
C CYS A 447 5.64 1.12 12.83
N GLY A 448 5.90 1.13 11.52
CA GLY A 448 5.02 1.79 10.53
C GLY A 448 5.11 3.32 10.55
N GLY A 449 6.04 3.89 11.34
CA GLY A 449 6.41 5.30 11.31
C GLY A 449 7.41 5.62 10.20
N LYS A 450 7.83 6.88 10.12
CA LYS A 450 8.64 7.39 9.00
C LYS A 450 10.00 6.75 8.89
N LEU A 451 10.62 6.38 10.03
CA LEU A 451 11.93 5.74 10.00
C LEU A 451 11.86 4.26 9.61
N SER A 452 10.69 3.63 9.79
CA SER A 452 10.44 2.27 9.31
C SER A 452 10.15 2.22 7.80
N GLU A 453 9.76 3.34 7.20
CA GLU A 453 9.40 3.46 5.78
C GLU A 453 10.37 4.37 5.00
N GLY A 454 11.19 3.80 4.12
CA GLY A 454 11.87 4.56 3.06
C GLY A 454 13.10 5.39 3.45
N VAL A 455 13.49 5.48 4.73
CA VAL A 455 14.73 6.17 5.15
C VAL A 455 15.94 5.24 5.07
N GLU A 456 17.04 5.75 4.52
CA GLU A 456 18.33 5.06 4.44
C GLU A 456 19.34 5.60 5.46
N PHE A 457 19.69 4.77 6.44
CA PHE A 457 20.69 5.04 7.48
C PHE A 457 22.09 4.58 7.04
N VAL A 458 22.54 5.08 5.90
CA VAL A 458 23.84 4.72 5.30
C VAL A 458 24.77 5.93 5.30
N VAL A 459 26.03 5.69 5.70
CA VAL A 459 27.16 6.63 5.60
C VAL A 459 28.33 5.90 4.95
N ASN A 460 28.89 6.45 3.86
CA ASN A 460 29.97 5.83 3.08
C ASN A 460 29.68 4.37 2.66
N GLY A 461 28.43 4.09 2.27
CA GLY A 461 28.01 2.76 1.81
C GLY A 461 27.85 1.70 2.91
N LYS A 462 27.99 2.06 4.20
CA LYS A 462 27.76 1.17 5.34
C LYS A 462 26.57 1.63 6.18
N SER A 463 25.83 0.67 6.72
CA SER A 463 24.78 0.95 7.70
C SER A 463 25.41 1.43 9.01
N ILE A 464 24.91 2.56 9.53
CA ILE A 464 25.29 3.08 10.85
C ILE A 464 24.50 2.42 11.99
N ILE A 465 23.39 1.74 11.66
CA ILE A 465 22.59 0.99 12.63
C ILE A 465 23.31 -0.32 12.93
N LYS A 466 23.60 -0.56 14.20
CA LYS A 466 24.26 -1.79 14.67
C LYS A 466 23.35 -2.67 15.50
N THR A 467 22.35 -2.09 16.14
CA THR A 467 21.34 -2.86 16.85
C THR A 467 19.96 -2.27 16.58
N ILE A 468 19.00 -3.13 16.26
CA ILE A 468 17.58 -2.80 16.24
C ILE A 468 16.91 -3.47 17.43
N ILE A 469 16.08 -2.72 18.14
CA ILE A 469 15.26 -3.24 19.24
C ILE A 469 13.80 -3.07 18.85
N ILE A 470 13.03 -4.15 18.88
CA ILE A 470 11.57 -4.14 18.80
C ILE A 470 11.05 -4.13 20.24
N ALA A 471 10.71 -2.95 20.75
CA ALA A 471 10.25 -2.72 22.12
C ALA A 471 8.73 -2.91 22.21
N GLY A 472 8.32 -4.17 22.11
CA GLY A 472 6.91 -4.57 22.05
C GLY A 472 6.40 -4.78 20.63
N PHE A 473 5.50 -5.75 20.45
CA PHE A 473 4.91 -6.04 19.13
C PHE A 473 3.86 -5.00 18.70
N PRO A 474 3.94 -4.48 17.46
CA PRO A 474 3.12 -3.39 16.95
C PRO A 474 1.74 -3.84 16.45
N PHE A 475 0.98 -4.53 17.30
CA PHE A 475 -0.39 -4.92 17.00
C PHE A 475 -1.26 -3.69 16.68
N PRO A 476 -2.12 -3.76 15.65
CA PRO A 476 -3.12 -2.72 15.41
C PRO A 476 -4.01 -2.50 16.63
N MET A 477 -4.39 -1.25 16.89
CA MET A 477 -5.30 -0.92 17.99
C MET A 477 -6.71 -1.42 17.66
N PRO A 478 -7.36 -2.18 18.58
CA PRO A 478 -8.75 -2.56 18.42
C PRO A 478 -9.65 -1.33 18.29
N ASN A 479 -10.62 -1.41 17.39
CA ASN A 479 -11.71 -0.45 17.24
C ASN A 479 -12.95 -1.17 16.71
N PHE A 480 -14.09 -0.46 16.66
CA PHE A 480 -15.35 -1.04 16.22
C PHE A 480 -15.25 -1.69 14.83
N GLU A 481 -14.67 -1.00 13.84
CA GLU A 481 -14.47 -1.57 12.50
C GLU A 481 -13.66 -2.87 12.54
N MET A 482 -12.57 -2.91 13.31
CA MET A 482 -11.71 -4.07 13.39
C MET A 482 -12.40 -5.28 14.03
N GLU A 483 -13.14 -5.09 15.12
CA GLU A 483 -13.90 -6.18 15.74
C GLU A 483 -15.02 -6.68 14.82
N LEU A 484 -15.77 -5.77 14.18
CA LEU A 484 -16.78 -6.14 13.18
C LEU A 484 -16.17 -6.95 12.02
N ARG A 485 -14.99 -6.55 11.53
CA ARG A 485 -14.29 -7.33 10.49
C ARG A 485 -13.80 -8.67 11.01
N LYS A 486 -13.35 -8.75 12.27
CA LYS A 486 -12.86 -9.99 12.88
C LYS A 486 -13.94 -11.06 12.90
N GLU A 487 -15.14 -10.70 13.35
CA GLU A 487 -16.31 -11.59 13.35
C GLU A 487 -16.58 -12.13 11.94
N LEU A 488 -16.67 -11.23 10.96
CA LEU A 488 -16.90 -11.62 9.56
C LEU A 488 -15.78 -12.50 8.99
N TYR A 489 -14.52 -12.28 9.39
CA TYR A 489 -13.39 -13.11 8.96
C TYR A 489 -13.40 -14.48 9.63
N ASP A 490 -13.77 -14.57 10.90
CA ASP A 490 -13.91 -15.84 11.60
C ASP A 490 -15.07 -16.67 11.01
N GLU A 491 -16.17 -16.03 10.63
CA GLU A 491 -17.27 -16.66 9.89
C GLU A 491 -16.81 -17.19 8.51
N ALA A 492 -16.03 -16.40 7.77
CA ALA A 492 -15.63 -16.75 6.40
C ALA A 492 -14.48 -17.77 6.32
N PHE A 493 -13.51 -17.68 7.23
CA PHE A 493 -12.25 -18.45 7.15
C PHE A 493 -12.08 -19.46 8.29
N GLY A 494 -12.95 -19.43 9.30
CA GLY A 494 -12.89 -20.26 10.50
C GLY A 494 -12.36 -19.51 11.72
N TYR A 495 -12.78 -19.98 12.89
CA TYR A 495 -12.49 -19.35 14.19
C TYR A 495 -11.01 -19.08 14.41
N GLY A 496 -10.68 -17.85 14.81
CA GLY A 496 -9.31 -17.38 15.08
C GLY A 496 -8.55 -16.88 13.86
N LYS A 497 -9.06 -17.09 12.64
CA LYS A 497 -8.43 -16.55 11.41
C LYS A 497 -8.58 -15.05 11.31
N GLY A 498 -9.67 -14.45 11.78
CA GLY A 498 -9.86 -13.01 11.82
C GLY A 498 -8.74 -12.32 12.62
N PHE A 499 -8.42 -12.83 13.80
CA PHE A 499 -7.32 -12.30 14.60
C PHE A 499 -5.96 -12.43 13.89
N PHE A 500 -5.68 -13.61 13.30
CA PHE A 500 -4.44 -13.82 12.56
C PHE A 500 -4.29 -12.84 11.39
N LEU A 501 -5.32 -12.70 10.56
CA LEU A 501 -5.28 -11.91 9.33
C LEU A 501 -5.31 -10.39 9.58
N LEU A 502 -6.04 -9.94 10.60
CA LEU A 502 -6.24 -8.50 10.86
C LEU A 502 -5.27 -7.92 11.91
N TRP A 503 -4.68 -8.74 12.79
CA TRP A 503 -3.74 -8.28 13.83
C TRP A 503 -2.33 -8.86 13.67
N VAL A 504 -2.22 -10.18 13.58
CA VAL A 504 -0.90 -10.86 13.58
C VAL A 504 -0.14 -10.58 12.28
N LEU A 505 -0.79 -10.72 11.12
CA LEU A 505 -0.15 -10.50 9.82
C LEU A 505 0.34 -9.05 9.65
N PRO A 506 -0.45 -7.98 9.94
CA PRO A 506 0.06 -6.60 9.92
C PRO A 506 1.18 -6.35 10.94
N MET A 507 1.13 -6.99 12.11
CA MET A 507 2.17 -6.87 13.13
C MET A 507 3.51 -7.41 12.60
N ILE A 508 3.52 -8.61 12.02
CA ILE A 508 4.72 -9.24 11.45
C ILE A 508 5.32 -8.35 10.35
N ASN A 509 4.48 -7.86 9.44
CA ASN A 509 4.92 -6.97 8.35
C ASN A 509 5.61 -5.71 8.88
N LYS A 510 5.02 -5.04 9.87
CA LYS A 510 5.62 -3.85 10.49
C LYS A 510 6.97 -4.15 11.14
N VAL A 511 7.08 -5.30 11.82
CA VAL A 511 8.34 -5.73 12.42
C VAL A 511 9.39 -6.03 11.34
N GLN A 512 9.03 -6.75 10.28
CA GLN A 512 9.94 -7.05 9.17
C GLN A 512 10.45 -5.78 8.47
N GLN A 513 9.57 -4.81 8.24
CA GLN A 513 9.95 -3.51 7.67
C GLN A 513 10.91 -2.73 8.57
N ALA A 514 10.77 -2.85 9.89
CA ALA A 514 11.64 -2.23 10.87
C ALA A 514 13.04 -2.91 10.89
N ILE A 515 13.10 -4.23 11.03
CA ILE A 515 14.37 -4.97 11.09
C ILE A 515 15.15 -4.90 9.76
N GLY A 516 14.46 -4.83 8.62
CA GLY A 516 15.05 -4.65 7.29
C GLY A 516 15.81 -3.32 7.11
N ARG A 517 15.76 -2.41 8.09
CA ARG A 517 16.55 -1.16 8.09
C ARG A 517 17.99 -1.37 8.51
N ALA A 518 18.31 -2.44 9.22
CA ALA A 518 19.63 -2.64 9.80
C ALA A 518 20.70 -2.95 8.73
N ILE A 519 20.33 -3.66 7.66
CA ILE A 519 21.28 -4.32 6.76
C ILE A 519 21.02 -3.89 5.33
N ARG A 520 22.07 -3.40 4.65
CA ARG A 520 22.00 -2.90 3.28
C ARG A 520 23.06 -3.48 2.36
N SER A 521 24.13 -4.02 2.93
CA SER A 521 25.21 -4.70 2.22
C SER A 521 25.55 -6.01 2.91
N GLU A 522 26.16 -6.92 2.17
CA GLU A 522 26.67 -8.21 2.68
C GLU A 522 27.70 -8.03 3.80
N ARG A 523 28.27 -6.83 3.96
CA ARG A 523 29.27 -6.49 4.98
C ARG A 523 28.67 -5.86 6.23
N ASP A 524 27.39 -5.52 6.22
CA ASP A 524 26.73 -4.94 7.39
C ASP A 524 26.45 -6.03 8.41
N LYS A 525 26.76 -5.73 9.68
CA LYS A 525 26.52 -6.60 10.83
C LYS A 525 25.56 -5.92 11.79
N ALA A 526 24.50 -6.62 12.19
CA ALA A 526 23.46 -6.06 13.04
C ALA A 526 22.86 -7.06 14.03
N GLY A 527 22.65 -6.60 15.27
CA GLY A 527 21.84 -7.29 16.27
C GLY A 527 20.39 -6.88 16.18
N ILE A 528 19.48 -7.85 16.29
CA ILE A 528 18.04 -7.67 16.22
C ILE A 528 17.47 -8.28 17.50
N VAL A 529 16.96 -7.41 18.37
CA VAL A 529 16.47 -7.78 19.70
C VAL A 529 14.96 -7.57 19.77
N PHE A 530 14.22 -8.57 20.21
CA PHE A 530 12.79 -8.51 20.47
C PHE A 530 12.55 -8.46 21.98
N LEU A 531 12.05 -7.32 22.47
CA LEU A 531 11.65 -7.12 23.86
C LEU A 531 10.12 -7.26 23.97
N ASP A 532 9.64 -8.47 23.68
CA ASP A 532 8.25 -8.87 23.82
C ASP A 532 8.15 -10.37 24.14
N ASP A 533 7.53 -10.73 25.26
CA ASP A 533 7.44 -12.10 25.75
C ASP A 533 6.30 -12.92 25.12
N ARG A 534 5.56 -12.37 24.16
CA ARG A 534 4.55 -13.09 23.38
C ARG A 534 5.20 -14.00 22.34
N ILE A 535 6.03 -14.94 22.80
CA ILE A 535 6.87 -15.81 21.98
C ILE A 535 6.07 -16.69 21.00
N GLU A 536 4.77 -16.92 21.26
CA GLU A 536 3.89 -17.71 20.41
C GLU A 536 3.74 -17.16 18.99
N TYR A 537 4.03 -15.86 18.76
CA TYR A 537 3.94 -15.24 17.45
C TYR A 537 5.16 -15.47 16.57
N PHE A 538 6.32 -15.87 17.12
CA PHE A 538 7.52 -16.16 16.33
C PHE A 538 7.33 -17.30 15.32
N LYS A 539 6.36 -18.20 15.55
CA LYS A 539 6.02 -19.26 14.59
C LYS A 539 5.52 -18.74 13.24
N TYR A 540 5.09 -17.49 13.16
CA TYR A 540 4.60 -16.85 11.94
C TYR A 540 5.66 -15.95 11.27
N PHE A 541 6.82 -15.77 11.89
CA PHE A 541 7.92 -15.04 11.28
C PHE A 541 8.64 -15.89 10.23
N PRO A 542 9.38 -15.27 9.29
CA PRO A 542 10.15 -15.98 8.28
C PRO A 542 11.10 -17.01 8.90
N ASP A 543 11.36 -18.07 8.15
CA ASP A 543 12.26 -19.16 8.52
C ASP A 543 13.62 -18.67 8.98
N GLU A 544 14.11 -17.61 8.36
CA GLU A 544 15.37 -16.99 8.76
C GLU A 544 15.38 -16.56 10.24
N ILE A 545 14.30 -15.95 10.72
CA ILE A 545 14.21 -15.51 12.12
C ILE A 545 13.88 -16.70 12.98
N ARG A 546 12.89 -17.50 12.59
CA ARG A 546 12.39 -18.65 13.37
C ARG A 546 13.49 -19.67 13.69
N HIS A 547 14.39 -19.95 12.75
CA HIS A 547 15.47 -20.92 12.94
C HIS A 547 16.72 -20.35 13.62
N ASN A 548 16.89 -19.02 13.65
CA ASN A 548 18.10 -18.37 14.21
C ASN A 548 17.80 -17.52 15.46
N LEU A 549 16.55 -17.48 15.93
CA LEU A 549 16.16 -16.76 17.13
C LEU A 549 16.62 -17.51 18.38
N GLU A 550 17.42 -16.85 19.20
CA GLU A 550 17.80 -17.33 20.53
C GLU A 550 16.94 -16.62 21.58
N LEU A 551 16.27 -17.38 22.44
CA LEU A 551 15.50 -16.83 23.55
C LEU A 551 16.35 -16.79 24.81
N CYS A 552 16.54 -15.60 25.37
CA CYS A 552 17.41 -15.35 26.52
C CYS A 552 16.64 -14.72 27.68
N ASP A 553 17.21 -14.84 28.88
CA ASP A 553 16.72 -14.07 30.03
C ASP A 553 17.11 -12.60 29.84
N ILE A 554 16.29 -11.68 30.37
CA ILE A 554 16.42 -10.23 30.10
C ILE A 554 17.84 -9.70 30.38
N ASP A 555 18.46 -10.16 31.47
CA ASP A 555 19.79 -9.73 31.92
C ASP A 555 20.96 -10.28 31.05
N GLU A 556 20.69 -11.27 30.20
CA GLU A 556 21.69 -11.88 29.31
C GLU A 556 21.80 -11.16 27.97
N ILE A 557 20.73 -10.51 27.52
CA ILE A 557 20.64 -9.87 26.21
C ILE A 557 21.79 -8.87 25.97
N PRO A 558 22.13 -7.94 26.90
CA PRO A 558 23.23 -7.01 26.67
C PRO A 558 24.59 -7.71 26.51
N LYS A 559 24.79 -8.87 27.15
CA LYS A 559 26.03 -9.65 27.06
C LYS A 559 26.15 -10.30 25.68
N GLU A 560 25.07 -10.88 25.17
CA GLU A 560 25.07 -11.49 23.83
C GLU A 560 25.23 -10.46 22.72
N VAL A 561 24.55 -9.30 22.81
CA VAL A 561 24.74 -8.18 21.88
C VAL A 561 26.21 -7.73 21.86
N ARG A 562 26.85 -7.62 23.03
CA ARG A 562 28.28 -7.25 23.13
C ARG A 562 29.18 -8.31 22.50
N ARG A 563 28.95 -9.60 22.80
CA ARG A 563 29.72 -10.73 22.24
C ARG A 563 29.63 -10.76 20.73
N PHE A 564 28.44 -10.58 20.18
CA PHE A 564 28.21 -10.56 18.76
C PHE A 564 29.01 -9.45 18.06
N HIS A 565 28.95 -8.21 18.56
CA HIS A 565 29.67 -7.08 17.97
C HIS A 565 31.18 -7.10 18.19
N ALA A 566 31.68 -7.91 19.12
CA ALA A 566 33.11 -8.10 19.35
C ALA A 566 33.76 -9.11 18.39
N ARG A 567 32.96 -10.02 17.80
CA ARG A 567 33.36 -10.93 16.71
C ARG A 567 33.38 -10.18 15.39
#